data_AF-A0A165XBX8-F1
#
_entry.id   AF-A0A165XBX8-F1
#
_cell.length_a   1.000
_cell.length_b   1.000
_cell.length_c   1.000
_cell.angle_alpha   90.00
_cell.angle_beta   90.00
_cell.angle_gamma   90.00
#
_symmetry.space_group_name_H-M   'P 1'
#
loop_
_entity.id
_entity.type
_entity.pdbx_description
1 polymer ?
#
loop_
_entity_poly.entity_id
_entity_poly.type
_entity_poly.pdbx_seq_one_letter_code
_entity_poly.pdbx_strand_id
1 'polypeptide(L)'
;MAERWIQPLFGLLSWSLQICIASFIFAFLYQIRNLSLSFNEDAVILSATWKIGVVLTGCIVGAIQSTTFHAVLRVSSPFEGPLSQAIRRLLARDKTVKDGIWAVTNGFMFHELYFDTKSRALDLFARLVGETGSPDLLDRAVPLLAFSEWMVWIPPRQTLQLSVENLKNACVRLLASDISIRVKATMEGQLSRLVARFKGKGDDGGWLIRTSLLEMFIGQFGLLSPKHFPSLVYLTSILDDNEDLLPQSELPSEECIPRVLCTFDQPQKLGERGELFYTAVKLCDLLLDDEKEDEASQLLSPVDHSSILRSFLANIEWKWLFLSDIVRFICRGREAEFIAKLASFISDQVNIVRVDGFSSSNSLPI
;
A
#
# COMPACT_ATOMS: atom_id res chain seq x y z
N MET A 1 -4.90 -34.77 -39.75
CA MET A 1 -3.67 -35.58 -39.67
C MET A 1 -2.38 -34.78 -39.86
N ALA A 2 -2.36 -33.67 -40.62
CA ALA A 2 -1.15 -32.89 -40.88
C ALA A 2 -0.57 -32.14 -39.65
N GLU A 3 -1.43 -31.59 -38.77
CA GLU A 3 -0.98 -30.81 -37.58
C GLU A 3 -0.13 -31.60 -36.58
N ARG A 4 -0.33 -32.92 -36.50
CA ARG A 4 0.37 -33.77 -35.53
C ARG A 4 1.87 -33.92 -35.85
N TRP A 5 2.26 -33.68 -37.10
CA TRP A 5 3.64 -33.75 -37.57
C TRP A 5 4.32 -32.37 -37.65
N ILE A 6 3.54 -31.29 -37.71
CA ILE A 6 4.06 -29.92 -37.82
C ILE A 6 4.70 -29.46 -36.51
N GLN A 7 4.06 -29.76 -35.37
CA GLN A 7 4.55 -29.38 -34.04
C GLN A 7 5.97 -29.90 -33.70
N PRO A 8 6.28 -31.21 -33.84
CA PRO A 8 7.63 -31.70 -33.57
C PRO A 8 8.65 -31.19 -34.60
N LEU A 9 8.25 -31.01 -35.86
CA LEU A 9 9.11 -30.46 -36.91
C LEU A 9 9.51 -29.00 -36.62
N PHE A 10 8.55 -28.18 -36.21
CA PHE A 10 8.79 -26.80 -35.81
C PHE A 10 9.72 -26.71 -34.59
N GLY A 11 9.55 -27.60 -33.61
CA GLY A 11 10.46 -27.72 -32.48
C GLY A 11 11.89 -28.06 -32.92
N LEU A 12 12.06 -29.04 -33.81
CA LEU A 12 13.37 -29.50 -34.27
C LEU A 12 14.07 -28.44 -35.15
N LEU A 13 13.31 -27.72 -35.96
CA LEU A 13 13.79 -26.58 -36.77
C LEU A 13 14.24 -25.41 -35.90
N SER A 14 13.48 -25.08 -34.86
CA SER A 14 13.84 -24.03 -33.91
C SER A 14 15.15 -24.37 -33.17
N TRP A 15 15.30 -25.64 -32.77
CA TRP A 15 16.52 -26.15 -32.13
C TRP A 15 17.75 -26.08 -33.04
N SER A 16 17.63 -26.53 -34.29
CA SER A 16 18.76 -26.49 -35.23
C SER A 16 19.16 -25.06 -35.57
N LEU A 17 18.19 -24.15 -35.70
CA LEU A 17 18.44 -22.73 -35.92
C LEU A 17 19.20 -22.09 -34.76
N GLN A 18 18.81 -22.34 -33.52
CA GLN A 18 19.49 -21.77 -32.34
C GLN A 18 20.92 -22.29 -32.20
N ILE A 19 21.15 -23.58 -32.42
CA ILE A 19 22.50 -24.18 -32.41
C ILE A 19 23.35 -23.57 -33.53
N CYS A 20 22.78 -23.35 -34.70
CA CYS A 20 23.46 -22.73 -35.83
C CYS A 20 23.88 -21.29 -35.50
N ILE A 21 22.96 -20.47 -34.97
CA ILE A 21 23.25 -19.09 -34.57
C ILE A 21 24.33 -19.05 -33.48
N ALA A 22 24.23 -19.91 -32.46
CA ALA A 22 25.23 -19.98 -31.39
C ALA A 22 26.60 -20.40 -31.92
N SER A 23 26.66 -21.41 -32.79
CA SER A 23 27.91 -21.89 -33.40
C SER A 23 28.54 -20.83 -34.31
N PHE A 24 27.72 -20.11 -35.06
CA PHE A 24 28.15 -19.00 -35.92
C PHE A 24 28.76 -17.86 -35.08
N ILE A 25 28.06 -17.41 -34.03
CA ILE A 25 28.55 -16.35 -33.13
C ILE A 25 29.86 -16.78 -32.46
N PHE A 26 29.95 -18.03 -32.00
CA PHE A 26 31.17 -18.56 -31.41
C PHE A 26 32.35 -18.57 -32.39
N ALA A 27 32.14 -19.08 -33.61
CA ALA A 27 33.16 -19.12 -34.66
C ALA A 27 33.60 -17.70 -35.06
N PHE A 28 32.65 -16.76 -35.16
CA PHE A 28 32.91 -15.37 -35.48
C PHE A 28 33.75 -14.67 -34.39
N LEU A 29 33.39 -14.82 -33.11
CA LEU A 29 34.16 -14.28 -32.00
C LEU A 29 35.57 -14.90 -31.93
N TYR A 30 35.68 -16.19 -32.23
CA TYR A 30 36.97 -16.88 -32.30
C TYR A 30 37.85 -16.34 -33.44
N GLN A 31 37.27 -16.09 -34.62
CA GLN A 31 37.99 -15.50 -35.75
C GLN A 31 38.46 -14.07 -35.45
N ILE A 32 37.61 -13.21 -34.87
CA ILE A 32 38.02 -11.85 -34.46
C ILE A 32 39.15 -11.91 -33.44
N ARG A 33 39.07 -12.85 -32.49
CA ARG A 33 40.13 -13.03 -31.49
C ARG A 33 41.45 -13.40 -32.14
N ASN A 34 41.46 -14.39 -33.03
CA ASN A 34 42.68 -14.84 -33.71
C ASN A 34 43.25 -13.74 -34.62
N LEU A 35 42.41 -13.01 -35.32
CA LEU A 35 42.83 -11.88 -36.16
C LEU A 35 43.45 -10.76 -35.33
N SER A 36 42.86 -10.44 -34.16
CA SER A 36 43.43 -9.47 -33.23
C SER A 36 44.82 -9.87 -32.72
N LEU A 37 45.11 -11.17 -32.63
CA LEU A 37 46.39 -11.70 -32.14
C LEU A 37 47.45 -11.83 -33.23
N SER A 38 47.06 -11.78 -34.51
CA SER A 38 48.00 -11.90 -35.63
C SER A 38 48.77 -10.62 -35.95
N PHE A 39 48.40 -9.48 -35.36
CA PHE A 39 49.10 -8.22 -35.55
C PHE A 39 50.27 -8.09 -34.56
N ASN A 40 51.41 -7.58 -35.02
CA ASN A 40 52.60 -7.34 -34.19
C ASN A 40 52.42 -6.14 -33.24
N GLU A 41 51.49 -5.25 -33.55
CA GLU A 41 51.09 -4.11 -32.72
C GLU A 41 49.70 -4.38 -32.12
N ASP A 42 49.40 -3.77 -30.97
CA ASP A 42 48.11 -3.90 -30.32
C ASP A 42 46.98 -3.41 -31.23
N ALA A 43 46.23 -4.34 -31.82
CA ALA A 43 45.04 -4.07 -32.62
C ALA A 43 43.86 -3.67 -31.71
N VAL A 44 43.96 -2.47 -31.10
CA VAL A 44 43.06 -1.96 -30.05
C VAL A 44 41.59 -2.06 -30.47
N ILE A 45 41.27 -1.71 -31.72
CA ILE A 45 39.91 -1.76 -32.26
C ILE A 45 39.38 -3.20 -32.27
N LEU A 46 40.13 -4.15 -32.83
CA LEU A 46 39.69 -5.56 -32.90
C LEU A 46 39.57 -6.21 -31.52
N SER A 47 40.50 -5.89 -30.62
CA SER A 47 40.46 -6.36 -29.23
C SER A 47 39.25 -5.83 -28.48
N ALA A 48 38.91 -4.55 -28.66
CA ALA A 48 37.70 -3.94 -28.10
C ALA A 48 36.42 -4.55 -28.68
N THR A 49 36.36 -4.74 -30.01
CA THR A 49 35.22 -5.38 -30.69
C THR A 49 34.99 -6.79 -30.18
N TRP A 50 36.05 -7.59 -29.98
CA TRP A 50 35.94 -8.92 -29.40
C TRP A 50 35.37 -8.88 -27.97
N LYS A 51 35.92 -8.01 -27.10
CA LYS A 51 35.45 -7.88 -25.70
C LYS A 51 33.96 -7.52 -25.64
N ILE A 52 33.52 -6.54 -26.43
CA ILE A 52 32.11 -6.13 -26.52
C ILE A 52 31.24 -7.29 -27.02
N GLY A 53 31.70 -8.00 -28.05
CA GLY A 53 30.99 -9.15 -28.60
C GLY A 53 30.79 -10.28 -27.58
N VAL A 54 31.81 -10.57 -26.77
CA VAL A 54 31.73 -11.56 -25.68
C VAL A 54 30.72 -11.13 -24.61
N VAL A 55 30.74 -9.87 -24.18
CA VAL A 55 29.82 -9.34 -23.17
C VAL A 55 28.36 -9.42 -23.67
N LEU A 56 28.09 -8.92 -24.88
CA LEU A 56 26.74 -8.94 -25.46
C LEU A 56 26.23 -10.38 -25.63
N THR A 57 27.07 -11.28 -26.13
CA THR A 57 26.71 -12.70 -26.26
C THR A 57 26.43 -13.33 -24.90
N GLY A 58 27.23 -13.01 -23.88
CA GLY A 58 26.99 -13.45 -22.50
C GLY A 58 25.66 -12.95 -21.94
N CYS A 59 25.30 -11.68 -22.16
CA CYS A 59 24.01 -11.12 -21.75
C CYS A 59 22.82 -11.83 -22.44
N ILE A 60 22.94 -12.11 -23.74
CA ILE A 60 21.90 -12.81 -24.50
C ILE A 60 21.72 -14.24 -23.97
N VAL A 61 22.82 -14.98 -23.77
CA VAL A 61 22.78 -16.34 -23.20
C VAL A 61 22.19 -16.32 -21.80
N GLY A 62 22.59 -15.37 -20.95
CA GLY A 62 22.06 -15.20 -19.60
C GLY A 62 20.55 -14.93 -19.59
N ALA A 63 20.05 -14.07 -20.49
CA ALA A 63 18.63 -13.81 -20.63
C ALA A 63 17.85 -15.05 -21.11
N ILE A 64 18.39 -15.79 -22.09
CA ILE A 64 17.79 -17.05 -22.57
C ILE A 64 17.76 -18.10 -21.46
N GLN A 65 18.85 -18.26 -20.69
CA GLN A 65 18.91 -19.20 -19.57
C GLN A 65 17.93 -18.81 -18.46
N SER A 66 17.86 -17.53 -18.09
CA SER A 66 16.95 -17.02 -17.06
C SER A 66 15.48 -17.23 -17.45
N THR A 67 15.11 -16.86 -18.67
CA THR A 67 13.74 -17.04 -19.19
C THR A 67 13.38 -18.51 -19.36
N THR A 68 14.31 -19.37 -19.81
CA THR A 68 14.10 -20.82 -19.91
C THR A 68 13.95 -21.46 -18.54
N PHE A 69 14.77 -21.09 -17.56
CA PHE A 69 14.68 -21.60 -16.19
C PHE A 69 13.36 -21.18 -15.54
N HIS A 70 12.98 -19.91 -15.69
CA HIS A 70 11.66 -19.40 -15.28
C HIS A 70 10.53 -20.19 -15.95
N ALA A 71 10.64 -20.49 -17.24
CA ALA A 71 9.66 -21.28 -17.99
C ALA A 71 9.64 -22.76 -17.62
N VAL A 72 10.73 -23.33 -17.11
CA VAL A 72 10.74 -24.70 -16.57
C VAL A 72 10.03 -24.72 -15.22
N LEU A 73 10.28 -23.74 -14.36
CA LEU A 73 9.75 -23.69 -12.99
C LEU A 73 8.31 -23.16 -12.86
N ARG A 74 7.82 -22.32 -13.79
CA ARG A 74 6.45 -21.77 -13.73
C ARG A 74 5.55 -22.40 -14.78
N VAL A 75 4.44 -23.00 -14.35
CA VAL A 75 3.52 -23.78 -15.20
C VAL A 75 2.68 -22.94 -16.18
N SER A 76 2.80 -21.60 -16.12
CA SER A 76 2.14 -20.67 -17.07
C SER A 76 3.08 -19.53 -17.45
N SER A 77 4.36 -19.84 -17.72
CA SER A 77 5.33 -18.80 -18.09
C SER A 77 5.02 -18.25 -19.49
N PRO A 78 5.06 -16.92 -19.70
CA PRO A 78 4.93 -16.34 -21.04
C PRO A 78 6.09 -16.74 -21.97
N PHE A 79 7.16 -17.32 -21.41
CA PHE A 79 8.33 -17.85 -22.12
C PHE A 79 8.28 -19.38 -22.31
N GLU A 80 7.11 -20.00 -22.17
CA GLU A 80 6.97 -21.43 -22.42
C GLU A 80 7.28 -21.76 -23.89
N GLY A 81 8.13 -22.75 -24.12
CA GLY A 81 8.51 -23.16 -25.47
C GLY A 81 9.01 -24.60 -25.53
N PRO A 82 9.43 -25.07 -26.72
CA PRO A 82 9.87 -26.45 -26.93
C PRO A 82 11.04 -26.86 -26.02
N LEU A 83 11.93 -25.92 -25.70
CA LEU A 83 13.08 -26.11 -24.80
C LEU A 83 12.65 -26.39 -23.35
N SER A 84 11.81 -25.54 -22.77
CA SER A 84 11.35 -25.73 -21.39
C SER A 84 10.53 -27.01 -21.23
N GLN A 85 9.74 -27.38 -22.24
CA GLN A 85 8.99 -28.64 -22.27
C GLN A 85 9.90 -29.87 -22.38
N ALA A 86 10.95 -29.84 -23.22
CA ALA A 86 11.92 -30.92 -23.32
C ALA A 86 12.70 -31.11 -22.00
N ILE A 87 13.12 -30.01 -21.38
CA ILE A 87 13.79 -30.02 -20.07
C ILE A 87 12.87 -30.59 -19.01
N ARG A 88 11.59 -30.18 -18.95
CA ARG A 88 10.58 -30.77 -18.06
C ARG A 88 10.43 -32.28 -18.28
N ARG A 89 10.42 -32.76 -19.53
CA ARG A 89 10.32 -34.20 -19.84
C ARG A 89 11.57 -34.99 -19.44
N LEU A 90 12.76 -34.41 -19.61
CA LEU A 90 14.02 -35.01 -19.18
C LEU A 90 14.11 -35.07 -17.66
N LEU A 91 13.76 -33.99 -16.97
CA LEU A 91 13.76 -33.91 -15.51
C LEU A 91 12.65 -34.77 -14.88
N ALA A 92 11.51 -34.94 -15.56
CA ALA A 92 10.42 -35.82 -15.12
C ALA A 92 10.75 -37.32 -15.23
N ARG A 93 11.89 -37.68 -15.81
CA ARG A 93 12.36 -39.06 -15.93
C ARG A 93 13.01 -39.56 -14.63
N ASP A 94 13.49 -38.65 -13.78
CA ASP A 94 13.94 -38.92 -12.42
C ASP A 94 12.80 -38.63 -11.44
N LYS A 95 12.40 -39.62 -10.67
CA LYS A 95 11.25 -39.53 -9.75
C LYS A 95 11.48 -38.48 -8.64
N THR A 96 12.72 -38.37 -8.16
CA THR A 96 13.12 -37.45 -7.08
C THR A 96 13.06 -36.00 -7.54
N VAL A 97 13.56 -35.76 -8.76
CA VAL A 97 13.54 -34.43 -9.39
C VAL A 97 12.13 -34.06 -9.83
N LYS A 98 11.35 -35.01 -10.33
CA LYS A 98 9.93 -34.83 -10.65
C LYS A 98 9.14 -34.41 -9.43
N ASP A 99 9.30 -35.10 -8.30
CA ASP A 99 8.59 -34.79 -7.05
C ASP A 99 9.01 -33.43 -6.49
N GLY A 100 10.31 -33.08 -6.57
CA GLY A 100 10.83 -31.76 -6.18
C GLY A 100 10.34 -30.62 -7.07
N ILE A 101 10.37 -30.78 -8.39
CA ILE A 101 9.82 -29.79 -9.35
C ILE A 101 8.33 -29.65 -9.14
N TRP A 102 7.58 -30.75 -8.97
CA TRP A 102 6.14 -30.72 -8.74
C TRP A 102 5.82 -30.03 -7.41
N ALA A 103 6.57 -30.27 -6.34
CA ALA A 103 6.42 -29.59 -5.05
C ALA A 103 6.70 -28.08 -5.16
N VAL A 104 7.73 -27.68 -5.91
CA VAL A 104 8.08 -26.28 -6.13
C VAL A 104 7.04 -25.60 -7.03
N THR A 105 6.74 -26.17 -8.19
CA THR A 105 5.80 -25.60 -9.16
C THR A 105 4.39 -25.52 -8.61
N ASN A 106 3.94 -26.57 -7.92
CA ASN A 106 2.61 -26.57 -7.32
C ASN A 106 2.58 -25.77 -6.03
N GLY A 107 3.65 -25.73 -5.24
CA GLY A 107 3.74 -24.81 -4.11
C GLY A 107 3.54 -23.36 -4.56
N PHE A 108 4.25 -22.93 -5.60
CA PHE A 108 4.09 -21.59 -6.16
C PHE A 108 2.73 -21.38 -6.85
N MET A 109 2.25 -22.33 -7.65
CA MET A 109 0.95 -22.21 -8.34
C MET A 109 -0.23 -22.24 -7.37
N PHE A 110 -0.25 -23.17 -6.40
CA PHE A 110 -1.30 -23.20 -5.39
C PHE A 110 -1.26 -21.92 -4.57
N HIS A 111 -0.08 -21.39 -4.25
CA HIS A 111 0.00 -20.14 -3.51
C HIS A 111 -0.58 -18.96 -4.32
N GLU A 112 -0.19 -18.82 -5.59
CA GLU A 112 -0.66 -17.73 -6.46
C GLU A 112 -2.17 -17.85 -6.78
N LEU A 113 -2.64 -19.05 -7.14
CA LEU A 113 -4.06 -19.31 -7.43
C LEU A 113 -4.94 -19.19 -6.18
N TYR A 114 -4.47 -19.69 -5.04
CA TYR A 114 -5.18 -19.56 -3.76
C TYR A 114 -5.29 -18.09 -3.36
N PHE A 115 -4.20 -17.33 -3.51
CA PHE A 115 -4.17 -15.90 -3.20
C PHE A 115 -5.14 -15.10 -4.07
N ASP A 116 -5.11 -15.30 -5.40
CA ASP A 116 -6.05 -14.66 -6.34
C ASP A 116 -7.51 -15.06 -6.07
N THR A 117 -7.77 -16.35 -5.83
CA THR A 117 -9.12 -16.84 -5.52
C THR A 117 -9.65 -16.23 -4.22
N LYS A 118 -8.82 -16.15 -3.18
CA LYS A 118 -9.18 -15.54 -1.90
C LYS A 118 -9.43 -14.05 -2.02
N SER A 119 -8.56 -13.32 -2.71
CA SER A 119 -8.73 -11.88 -2.95
C SER A 119 -10.05 -11.58 -3.68
N ARG A 120 -10.36 -12.33 -4.75
CA ARG A 120 -11.64 -12.19 -5.48
C ARG A 120 -12.86 -12.55 -4.64
N ALA A 121 -12.75 -13.56 -3.79
CA ALA A 121 -13.85 -13.95 -2.91
C ALA A 121 -14.15 -12.85 -1.86
N LEU A 122 -13.10 -12.23 -1.31
CA LEU A 122 -13.24 -11.07 -0.42
C LEU A 122 -13.88 -9.89 -1.16
N ASP A 123 -13.38 -9.55 -2.35
CA ASP A 123 -13.92 -8.47 -3.17
C ASP A 123 -15.42 -8.65 -3.48
N LEU A 124 -15.79 -9.85 -3.93
CA LEU A 124 -17.18 -10.20 -4.20
C LEU A 124 -18.04 -10.13 -2.93
N PHE A 125 -17.50 -10.59 -1.80
CA PHE A 125 -18.19 -10.52 -0.52
C PHE A 125 -18.47 -9.07 -0.12
N ALA A 126 -17.49 -8.17 -0.19
CA ALA A 126 -17.68 -6.75 0.12
C ALA A 126 -18.70 -6.11 -0.81
N ARG A 127 -18.63 -6.39 -2.12
CA ARG A 127 -19.60 -5.87 -3.09
C ARG A 127 -21.02 -6.30 -2.73
N LEU A 128 -21.24 -7.58 -2.43
CA LEU A 128 -22.56 -8.09 -2.04
C LEU A 128 -23.06 -7.48 -0.72
N VAL A 129 -22.17 -7.25 0.24
CA VAL A 129 -22.51 -6.57 1.50
C VAL A 129 -22.86 -5.10 1.28
N GLY A 130 -22.17 -4.39 0.38
CA GLY A 130 -22.49 -3.01 0.04
C GLY A 130 -23.83 -2.88 -0.69
N GLU A 131 -24.18 -3.83 -1.55
CA GLU A 131 -25.39 -3.81 -2.38
C GLU A 131 -26.65 -4.35 -1.68
N THR A 132 -26.52 -5.10 -0.59
CA THR A 132 -27.68 -5.74 0.04
C THR A 132 -28.56 -4.73 0.80
N GLY A 133 -29.85 -4.72 0.44
CA GLY A 133 -30.89 -4.01 1.19
C GLY A 133 -31.44 -4.79 2.39
N SER A 134 -31.16 -6.10 2.51
CA SER A 134 -31.76 -6.95 3.55
C SER A 134 -30.94 -6.92 4.85
N PRO A 135 -31.50 -6.41 5.97
CA PRO A 135 -30.79 -6.36 7.25
C PRO A 135 -30.49 -7.75 7.83
N ASP A 136 -31.35 -8.75 7.58
CA ASP A 136 -31.14 -10.13 8.06
C ASP A 136 -29.88 -10.78 7.47
N LEU A 137 -29.55 -10.44 6.22
CA LEU A 137 -28.33 -10.92 5.58
C LEU A 137 -27.09 -10.25 6.18
N LEU A 138 -27.21 -8.98 6.59
CA LEU A 138 -26.12 -8.23 7.22
C LEU A 138 -25.77 -8.79 8.59
N ASP A 139 -26.78 -9.15 9.39
CA ASP A 139 -26.58 -9.84 10.69
C ASP A 139 -25.77 -11.14 10.56
N ARG A 140 -25.88 -11.83 9.41
CA ARG A 140 -25.10 -13.04 9.10
C ARG A 140 -23.75 -12.75 8.47
N ALA A 141 -23.64 -11.67 7.70
CA ALA A 141 -22.43 -11.31 6.97
C ALA A 141 -21.37 -10.69 7.89
N VAL A 142 -21.75 -9.81 8.81
CA VAL A 142 -20.80 -9.04 9.65
C VAL A 142 -19.84 -9.92 10.47
N PRO A 143 -20.27 -11.03 11.08
CA PRO A 143 -19.34 -11.92 11.79
C PRO A 143 -18.27 -12.55 10.86
N LEU A 144 -18.58 -12.70 9.57
CA LEU A 144 -17.68 -13.25 8.56
C LEU A 144 -16.70 -12.22 7.99
N LEU A 145 -16.95 -10.93 8.23
CA LEU A 145 -16.05 -9.86 7.83
C LEU A 145 -14.78 -9.93 8.67
N ALA A 146 -13.69 -10.36 8.05
CA ALA A 146 -12.39 -10.46 8.69
C ALA A 146 -11.43 -9.42 8.10
N PHE A 147 -11.39 -8.21 8.65
CA PHE A 147 -10.51 -7.12 8.17
C PHE A 147 -9.04 -7.54 8.09
N SER A 148 -8.60 -8.42 8.98
CA SER A 148 -7.26 -8.96 8.93
C SER A 148 -6.95 -9.78 7.68
N GLU A 149 -7.96 -10.43 7.09
CA GLU A 149 -7.79 -11.18 5.85
C GLU A 149 -7.62 -10.22 4.67
N TRP A 150 -8.31 -9.08 4.67
CA TRP A 150 -8.13 -8.02 3.65
C TRP A 150 -6.72 -7.41 3.67
N MET A 151 -6.11 -7.34 4.85
CA MET A 151 -4.73 -6.89 5.01
C MET A 151 -3.69 -7.92 4.51
N VAL A 152 -4.07 -9.19 4.40
CA VAL A 152 -3.18 -10.29 3.96
C VAL A 152 -3.36 -10.62 2.48
N TRP A 153 -4.61 -10.67 2.01
CA TRP A 153 -4.99 -11.11 0.67
C TRP A 153 -5.26 -9.92 -0.26
N ILE A 154 -4.25 -9.06 -0.36
CA ILE A 154 -4.34 -7.78 -1.04
C ILE A 154 -4.48 -7.98 -2.57
N PRO A 155 -5.47 -7.37 -3.24
CA PRO A 155 -5.59 -7.47 -4.69
C PRO A 155 -4.39 -6.85 -5.42
N PRO A 156 -4.11 -7.28 -6.67
CA PRO A 156 -3.13 -6.61 -7.52
C PRO A 156 -3.35 -5.09 -7.56
N ARG A 157 -2.27 -4.30 -7.66
CA ARG A 157 -2.33 -2.81 -7.66
C ARG A 157 -3.36 -2.23 -8.64
N GLN A 158 -3.63 -2.93 -9.75
CA GLN A 158 -4.60 -2.54 -10.78
C GLN A 158 -6.07 -2.63 -10.31
N THR A 159 -6.40 -3.56 -9.41
CA THR A 159 -7.76 -3.77 -8.87
C THR A 159 -7.91 -3.29 -7.42
N LEU A 160 -6.81 -2.89 -6.79
CA LEU A 160 -6.78 -2.44 -5.40
C LEU A 160 -7.80 -1.33 -5.12
N GLN A 161 -7.84 -0.29 -5.95
CA GLN A 161 -8.73 0.85 -5.73
C GLN A 161 -10.20 0.45 -5.74
N LEU A 162 -10.60 -0.40 -6.70
CA LEU A 162 -11.96 -0.93 -6.76
C LEU A 162 -12.29 -1.77 -5.53
N SER A 163 -11.33 -2.56 -5.05
CA SER A 163 -11.53 -3.41 -3.88
C SER A 163 -11.63 -2.64 -2.57
N VAL A 164 -10.82 -1.59 -2.42
CA VAL A 164 -10.94 -0.64 -1.30
C VAL A 164 -12.31 0.04 -1.34
N GLU A 165 -12.78 0.44 -2.51
CA GLU A 165 -14.11 1.06 -2.68
C GLU A 165 -15.25 0.08 -2.36
N ASN A 166 -15.15 -1.18 -2.80
CA ASN A 166 -16.11 -2.22 -2.44
C ASN A 166 -16.17 -2.44 -0.92
N LEU A 167 -15.00 -2.51 -0.26
CA LEU A 167 -14.91 -2.66 1.19
C LEU A 167 -15.44 -1.43 1.93
N LYS A 168 -15.16 -0.22 1.43
CA LYS A 168 -15.70 1.02 1.95
C LYS A 168 -17.22 1.03 1.87
N ASN A 169 -17.80 0.68 0.72
CA ASN A 169 -19.25 0.61 0.53
C ASN A 169 -19.89 -0.44 1.44
N ALA A 170 -19.23 -1.59 1.63
CA ALA A 170 -19.65 -2.58 2.62
C ALA A 170 -19.66 -1.97 4.04
N CYS A 171 -18.60 -1.28 4.45
CA CYS A 171 -18.54 -0.64 5.76
C CYS A 171 -19.63 0.43 5.91
N VAL A 172 -19.80 1.34 4.94
CA VAL A 172 -20.87 2.34 4.95
C VAL A 172 -22.24 1.68 5.14
N ARG A 173 -22.52 0.59 4.42
CA ARG A 173 -23.78 -0.14 4.54
C ARG A 173 -23.95 -0.75 5.94
N LEU A 174 -22.91 -1.34 6.50
CA LEU A 174 -22.92 -1.96 7.83
C LEU A 174 -23.01 -0.96 8.98
N LEU A 175 -22.67 0.31 8.73
CA LEU A 175 -22.71 1.39 9.71
C LEU A 175 -23.91 2.32 9.54
N ALA A 176 -24.74 2.08 8.52
CA ALA A 176 -25.92 2.88 8.23
C ALA A 176 -26.90 2.93 9.41
N SER A 177 -27.72 3.99 9.46
CA SER A 177 -28.64 4.26 10.57
C SER A 177 -29.78 3.23 10.68
N ASP A 178 -30.16 2.59 9.58
CA ASP A 178 -31.23 1.58 9.49
C ASP A 178 -30.80 0.18 9.98
N ILE A 179 -29.53 0.01 10.35
CA ILE A 179 -28.95 -1.27 10.75
C ILE A 179 -29.12 -1.55 12.24
N SER A 180 -29.27 -2.83 12.59
CA SER A 180 -29.42 -3.30 13.96
C SER A 180 -28.21 -2.93 14.83
N ILE A 181 -28.47 -2.64 16.12
CA ILE A 181 -27.43 -2.37 17.12
C ILE A 181 -26.43 -3.53 17.22
N ARG A 182 -26.91 -4.76 17.01
CA ARG A 182 -26.08 -5.97 17.04
C ARG A 182 -25.02 -5.99 15.94
N VAL A 183 -25.37 -5.58 14.72
CA VAL A 183 -24.41 -5.45 13.62
C VAL A 183 -23.34 -4.42 13.98
N LYS A 184 -23.73 -3.24 14.48
CA LYS A 184 -22.79 -2.19 14.90
C LYS A 184 -21.84 -2.68 16.00
N ALA A 185 -22.37 -3.34 17.02
CA ALA A 185 -21.56 -3.95 18.08
C ALA A 185 -20.61 -5.04 17.54
N THR A 186 -21.03 -5.81 16.54
CA THR A 186 -20.17 -6.82 15.91
C THR A 186 -19.04 -6.15 15.11
N MET A 187 -19.34 -5.06 14.39
CA MET A 187 -18.34 -4.26 13.67
C MET A 187 -17.28 -3.69 14.60
N GLU A 188 -17.68 -3.15 15.76
CA GLU A 188 -16.76 -2.71 16.82
C GLU A 188 -15.85 -3.86 17.30
N GLY A 189 -16.41 -5.06 17.47
CA GLY A 189 -15.66 -6.26 17.80
C GLY A 189 -14.63 -6.64 16.73
N GLN A 190 -14.96 -6.49 15.45
CA GLN A 190 -14.01 -6.76 14.36
C GLN A 190 -12.86 -5.76 14.32
N LEU A 191 -13.11 -4.47 14.58
CA LEU A 191 -12.06 -3.46 14.70
C LEU A 191 -11.10 -3.81 15.85
N SER A 192 -11.64 -4.19 17.00
CA SER A 192 -10.84 -4.58 18.17
C SER A 192 -9.94 -5.79 17.87
N ARG A 193 -10.46 -6.78 17.12
CA ARG A 193 -9.68 -7.94 16.67
C ARG A 193 -8.57 -7.56 15.69
N LEU A 194 -8.84 -6.63 14.78
CA LEU A 194 -7.84 -6.12 13.83
C LEU A 194 -6.66 -5.52 14.58
N VAL A 195 -6.93 -4.63 15.54
CA VAL A 195 -5.92 -3.96 16.36
C VAL A 195 -5.12 -4.97 17.18
N ALA A 196 -5.79 -5.93 17.84
CA ALA A 196 -5.12 -6.97 18.60
C ALA A 196 -4.16 -7.82 17.74
N ARG A 197 -4.54 -8.12 16.49
CA ARG A 197 -3.68 -8.84 15.55
C ARG A 197 -2.43 -8.06 15.18
N PHE A 198 -2.55 -6.73 15.00
CA PHE A 198 -1.39 -5.87 14.75
C PHE A 198 -0.50 -5.69 15.99
N LYS A 199 -1.05 -5.68 17.21
CA LYS A 199 -0.24 -5.66 18.44
C LYS A 199 0.54 -6.96 18.67
N GLY A 200 0.01 -8.09 18.21
CA GLY A 200 0.60 -9.42 18.44
C GLY A 200 1.61 -9.89 17.38
N LYS A 201 1.74 -9.19 16.25
CA LYS A 201 2.71 -9.52 15.20
C LYS A 201 3.67 -8.36 15.02
N GLY A 202 4.97 -8.64 15.17
CA GLY A 202 6.02 -7.73 14.70
C GLY A 202 5.82 -7.41 13.22
N ASP A 203 6.40 -6.31 12.77
CA ASP A 203 6.14 -5.71 11.47
C ASP A 203 6.49 -6.64 10.28
N ASP A 204 5.48 -7.33 9.75
CA ASP A 204 5.61 -8.24 8.60
C ASP A 204 5.50 -7.51 7.22
N GLY A 205 5.95 -6.25 7.12
CA GLY A 205 6.36 -5.63 5.84
C GLY A 205 5.29 -5.30 4.78
N GLY A 206 4.02 -5.12 5.15
CA GLY A 206 2.92 -4.81 4.21
C GLY A 206 2.60 -3.31 4.02
N TRP A 207 3.59 -2.44 3.76
CA TRP A 207 3.46 -0.98 3.98
C TRP A 207 2.57 -0.21 2.99
N LEU A 208 2.63 -0.48 1.69
CA LEU A 208 2.01 0.37 0.66
C LEU A 208 0.47 0.28 0.53
N ILE A 209 -0.14 -0.77 1.07
CA ILE A 209 -1.61 -0.97 1.07
C ILE A 209 -2.24 -0.66 2.44
N ARG A 210 -1.41 -0.44 3.48
CA ARG A 210 -1.86 0.00 4.80
C ARG A 210 -2.53 1.37 4.71
N THR A 211 -1.98 2.34 3.98
CA THR A 211 -2.46 3.73 4.02
C THR A 211 -3.91 3.89 3.56
N SER A 212 -4.28 3.48 2.34
CA SER A 212 -5.66 3.68 1.84
C SER A 212 -6.71 2.86 2.60
N LEU A 213 -6.36 1.67 3.10
CA LEU A 213 -7.26 0.89 3.94
C LEU A 213 -7.39 1.54 5.32
N LEU A 214 -6.31 2.04 5.90
CA LEU A 214 -6.31 2.70 7.20
C LEU A 214 -7.03 4.04 7.16
N GLU A 215 -6.83 4.87 6.14
CA GLU A 215 -7.61 6.08 5.88
C GLU A 215 -9.12 5.77 5.84
N MET A 216 -9.49 4.70 5.11
CA MET A 216 -10.87 4.24 5.05
C MET A 216 -11.37 3.76 6.42
N PHE A 217 -10.57 3.01 7.18
CA PHE A 217 -10.93 2.61 8.55
C PHE A 217 -11.13 3.83 9.46
N ILE A 218 -10.23 4.81 9.40
CA ILE A 218 -10.32 6.03 10.21
C ILE A 218 -11.59 6.80 9.89
N GLY A 219 -11.86 7.08 8.60
CA GLY A 219 -13.04 7.83 8.20
C GLY A 219 -14.36 7.11 8.48
N GLN A 220 -14.42 5.77 8.36
CA GLN A 220 -15.65 5.00 8.58
C GLN A 220 -15.89 4.65 10.05
N PHE A 221 -14.85 4.27 10.80
CA PHE A 221 -14.98 3.84 12.20
C PHE A 221 -14.77 4.96 13.21
N GLY A 222 -14.17 6.07 12.80
CA GLY A 222 -13.92 7.24 13.64
C GLY A 222 -15.16 7.79 14.35
N LEU A 223 -16.31 7.64 13.71
CA LEU A 223 -17.59 8.20 14.18
C LEU A 223 -18.51 7.15 14.80
N LEU A 224 -18.08 5.88 14.80
CA LEU A 224 -18.88 4.75 15.26
C LEU A 224 -18.96 4.74 16.79
N SER A 225 -17.82 4.95 17.44
CA SER A 225 -17.75 5.11 18.90
C SER A 225 -16.44 5.78 19.33
N PRO A 226 -16.51 6.87 20.14
CA PRO A 226 -15.32 7.53 20.67
C PRO A 226 -14.38 6.58 21.43
N LYS A 227 -14.91 5.51 22.05
CA LYS A 227 -14.13 4.49 22.79
C LYS A 227 -13.07 3.76 21.96
N HIS A 228 -13.22 3.77 20.63
CA HIS A 228 -12.29 3.14 19.71
C HIS A 228 -11.30 4.11 19.08
N PHE A 229 -11.36 5.40 19.44
CA PHE A 229 -10.43 6.39 18.93
C PHE A 229 -8.95 6.00 19.17
N PRO A 230 -8.53 5.50 20.35
CA PRO A 230 -7.16 5.04 20.57
C PRO A 230 -6.73 3.89 19.65
N SER A 231 -7.67 3.03 19.23
CA SER A 231 -7.41 2.01 18.22
C SER A 231 -7.07 2.61 16.86
N LEU A 232 -7.72 3.71 16.47
CA LEU A 232 -7.42 4.42 15.22
C LEU A 232 -6.07 5.14 15.32
N VAL A 233 -5.75 5.72 16.48
CA VAL A 233 -4.43 6.29 16.75
C VAL A 233 -3.34 5.21 16.65
N TYR A 234 -3.57 4.03 17.22
CA TYR A 234 -2.65 2.90 17.10
C TYR A 234 -2.44 2.51 15.63
N LEU A 235 -3.52 2.34 14.88
CA LEU A 235 -3.42 1.97 13.47
C LEU A 235 -2.67 3.04 12.65
N THR A 236 -2.88 4.32 12.95
CA THR A 236 -2.16 5.43 12.31
C THR A 236 -0.69 5.45 12.69
N SER A 237 -0.33 5.05 13.92
CA SER A 237 1.07 4.99 14.39
C SER A 237 1.94 3.95 13.68
N ILE A 238 1.30 3.01 12.97
CA ILE A 238 1.98 1.98 12.16
C ILE A 238 2.37 2.52 10.77
N LEU A 239 1.84 3.68 10.38
CA LEU A 239 2.19 4.33 9.12
C LEU A 239 3.54 5.07 9.25
N ASP A 240 4.19 5.26 8.10
CA ASP A 240 5.48 5.95 8.00
C ASP A 240 5.41 7.36 8.63
N ASP A 241 6.45 7.75 9.38
CA ASP A 241 6.58 9.06 10.04
C ASP A 241 5.47 9.36 11.09
N ASN A 242 4.83 8.32 11.69
CA ASN A 242 3.75 8.45 12.69
C ASN A 242 4.02 7.76 14.04
N GLU A 243 5.26 7.36 14.33
CA GLU A 243 5.62 6.59 15.52
C GLU A 243 5.36 7.36 16.83
N ASP A 244 5.30 8.70 16.78
CA ASP A 244 4.97 9.58 17.90
C ASP A 244 3.52 9.40 18.40
N LEU A 245 2.64 8.80 17.59
CA LEU A 245 1.26 8.48 17.98
C LEU A 245 1.16 7.22 18.83
N LEU A 246 2.18 6.35 18.84
CA LEU A 246 2.11 5.07 19.57
C LEU A 246 1.84 5.26 21.08
N PRO A 247 2.55 6.16 21.81
CA PRO A 247 2.23 6.43 23.21
C PRO A 247 0.82 7.03 23.41
N GLN A 248 0.33 7.79 22.44
CA GLN A 248 -1.01 8.39 22.50
C GLN A 248 -2.11 7.32 22.37
N SER A 249 -1.84 6.24 21.64
CA SER A 249 -2.78 5.14 21.44
C SER A 249 -3.04 4.28 22.68
N GLU A 250 -2.21 4.43 23.73
CA GLU A 250 -2.37 3.73 25.00
C GLU A 250 -3.25 4.51 26.00
N LEU A 251 -3.55 5.77 25.69
CA LEU A 251 -4.35 6.66 26.53
C LEU A 251 -5.85 6.39 26.34
N PRO A 252 -6.68 6.70 27.37
CA PRO A 252 -8.13 6.72 27.19
C PRO A 252 -8.55 7.74 26.14
N SER A 253 -9.68 7.51 25.47
CA SER A 253 -10.18 8.37 24.39
C SER A 253 -10.27 9.85 24.77
N GLU A 254 -10.67 10.13 26.01
CA GLU A 254 -10.80 11.48 26.58
C GLU A 254 -9.47 12.25 26.61
N GLU A 255 -8.34 11.55 26.72
CA GLU A 255 -7.00 12.15 26.61
C GLU A 255 -6.41 12.05 25.22
N CYS A 256 -6.79 11.01 24.48
CA CYS A 256 -6.25 10.70 23.16
C CYS A 256 -6.74 11.71 22.10
N ILE A 257 -8.05 12.00 22.08
CA ILE A 257 -8.68 12.92 21.14
C ILE A 257 -8.06 14.33 21.20
N PRO A 258 -8.00 15.02 22.36
CA PRO A 258 -7.44 16.37 22.42
C PRO A 258 -5.95 16.42 22.09
N ARG A 259 -5.18 15.35 22.38
CA ARG A 259 -3.76 15.28 21.98
C ARG A 259 -3.58 15.16 20.47
N VAL A 260 -4.45 14.40 19.79
CA VAL A 260 -4.47 14.37 18.32
C VAL A 260 -4.81 15.74 17.74
N LEU A 261 -5.71 16.51 18.35
CA LEU A 261 -6.00 17.89 17.91
C LEU A 261 -4.78 18.82 18.00
N CYS A 262 -3.82 18.53 18.87
CA CYS A 262 -2.56 19.28 18.98
C CYS A 262 -1.43 18.75 18.08
N THR A 263 -1.65 17.66 17.31
CA THR A 263 -0.55 16.93 16.66
C THR A 263 0.25 17.74 15.64
N PHE A 264 -0.31 18.81 15.06
CA PHE A 264 0.41 19.65 14.09
C PHE A 264 1.10 20.86 14.74
N ASP A 265 0.98 21.05 16.05
CA ASP A 265 1.70 22.09 16.80
C ASP A 265 3.13 21.65 17.15
N GLN A 266 3.86 21.14 16.15
CA GLN A 266 5.24 20.70 16.31
C GLN A 266 6.04 20.93 15.02
N PRO A 267 7.35 21.24 15.13
CA PRO A 267 8.19 21.59 13.98
C PRO A 267 8.64 20.37 13.16
N GLN A 268 8.30 19.16 13.60
CA GLN A 268 8.74 17.91 12.98
C GLN A 268 7.95 17.60 11.72
N LYS A 269 8.60 16.95 10.76
CA LYS A 269 7.90 16.37 9.61
C LYS A 269 7.06 15.20 10.11
N LEU A 270 5.77 15.24 9.87
CA LEU A 270 4.81 14.21 10.27
C LEU A 270 4.37 13.40 9.07
N GLY A 271 4.02 12.13 9.33
CA GLY A 271 3.34 11.27 8.37
C GLY A 271 1.90 11.71 8.08
N GLU A 272 1.28 11.03 7.12
CA GLU A 272 -0.14 11.23 6.81
C GLU A 272 -0.98 10.82 8.03
N ARG A 273 -1.70 11.79 8.59
CA ARG A 273 -2.61 11.61 9.73
C ARG A 273 -3.82 12.55 9.65
N GLY A 274 -4.12 13.05 8.46
CA GLY A 274 -5.13 14.07 8.23
C GLY A 274 -6.54 13.55 8.53
N GLU A 275 -6.84 12.32 8.10
CA GLU A 275 -8.12 11.66 8.39
C GLU A 275 -8.33 11.44 9.90
N LEU A 276 -7.25 11.13 10.64
CA LEU A 276 -7.31 10.93 12.09
C LEU A 276 -7.62 12.24 12.80
N PHE A 277 -6.96 13.32 12.39
CA PHE A 277 -7.20 14.67 12.89
C PHE A 277 -8.62 15.15 12.57
N TYR A 278 -9.09 14.95 11.33
CA TYR A 278 -10.45 15.30 10.93
C TYR A 278 -11.50 14.54 11.74
N THR A 279 -11.25 13.26 12.02
CA THR A 279 -12.11 12.47 12.90
C THR A 279 -12.21 13.08 14.30
N ALA A 280 -11.09 13.54 14.86
CA ALA A 280 -11.07 14.19 16.18
C ALA A 280 -11.89 15.49 16.19
N VAL A 281 -11.75 16.31 15.15
CA VAL A 281 -12.55 17.55 14.97
C VAL A 281 -14.03 17.21 14.92
N LYS A 282 -14.41 16.26 14.08
CA LYS A 282 -15.81 15.87 13.89
C LYS A 282 -16.45 15.29 15.14
N LEU A 283 -15.69 14.58 15.98
CA LEU A 283 -16.18 14.12 17.29
C LEU A 283 -16.52 15.29 18.22
N CYS A 284 -15.75 16.37 18.16
CA CYS A 284 -16.03 17.58 18.92
C CYS A 284 -17.24 18.32 18.35
N ASP A 285 -17.32 18.47 17.02
CA ASP A 285 -18.47 19.12 16.37
C ASP A 285 -19.78 18.39 16.70
N LEU A 286 -19.79 17.06 16.72
CA LEU A 286 -20.95 16.27 17.13
C LEU A 286 -21.41 16.58 18.57
N LEU A 287 -20.48 16.83 19.51
CA LEU A 287 -20.84 17.24 20.86
C LEU A 287 -21.45 18.65 20.88
N LEU A 288 -20.95 19.56 20.05
CA LEU A 288 -21.48 20.92 19.95
C LEU A 288 -22.87 20.93 19.29
N ASP A 289 -23.06 20.12 18.24
CA ASP A 289 -24.34 19.94 17.54
C ASP A 289 -25.41 19.33 18.46
N ASP A 290 -25.02 18.40 19.35
CA ASP A 290 -25.88 17.79 20.36
C ASP A 290 -26.14 18.70 21.58
N GLU A 291 -25.70 19.97 21.55
CA GLU A 291 -25.78 20.95 22.63
C GLU A 291 -25.06 20.51 23.93
N LYS A 292 -24.07 19.62 23.81
CA LYS A 292 -23.26 19.09 24.93
C LYS A 292 -21.97 19.89 25.14
N GLU A 293 -22.11 21.21 25.26
CA GLU A 293 -20.97 22.13 25.44
C GLU A 293 -20.11 21.79 26.69
N ASP A 294 -20.73 21.26 27.75
CA ASP A 294 -20.02 20.83 28.96
C ASP A 294 -19.11 19.62 28.71
N GLU A 295 -19.58 18.63 27.94
CA GLU A 295 -18.78 17.45 27.56
C GLU A 295 -17.63 17.87 26.62
N ALA A 296 -17.90 18.77 25.67
CA ALA A 296 -16.87 19.34 24.80
C ALA A 296 -15.81 20.12 25.60
N SER A 297 -16.23 20.89 26.60
CA SER A 297 -15.30 21.61 27.50
C SER A 297 -14.42 20.64 28.29
N GLN A 298 -15.00 19.58 28.82
CA GLN A 298 -14.27 18.55 29.56
C GLN A 298 -13.27 17.82 28.67
N LEU A 299 -13.67 17.47 27.44
CA LEU A 299 -12.83 16.79 26.46
C LEU A 299 -11.60 17.62 26.05
N LEU A 300 -11.76 18.94 25.90
CA LEU A 300 -10.67 19.84 25.48
C LEU A 300 -9.80 20.34 26.65
N SER A 301 -10.30 20.26 27.88
CA SER A 301 -9.59 20.69 29.09
C SER A 301 -8.17 20.12 29.30
N PRO A 302 -7.82 18.89 28.87
CA PRO A 302 -6.50 18.32 29.13
C PRO A 302 -5.34 18.98 28.37
N VAL A 303 -5.63 19.81 27.34
CA VAL A 303 -4.61 20.39 26.46
C VAL A 303 -4.69 21.91 26.41
N ASP A 304 -3.59 22.56 26.04
CA ASP A 304 -3.58 24.01 25.79
C ASP A 304 -4.38 24.32 24.52
N HIS A 305 -5.46 25.08 24.68
CA HIS A 305 -6.30 25.55 23.58
C HIS A 305 -5.50 26.33 22.53
N SER A 306 -4.43 27.02 22.92
CA SER A 306 -3.55 27.73 21.99
C SER A 306 -2.81 26.76 21.07
N SER A 307 -2.45 25.58 21.57
CA SER A 307 -1.82 24.50 20.81
C SER A 307 -2.78 23.91 19.77
N ILE A 308 -4.05 23.68 20.14
CA ILE A 308 -5.11 23.28 19.19
C ILE A 308 -5.21 24.29 18.04
N LEU A 309 -5.31 25.58 18.36
CA LEU A 309 -5.44 26.63 17.34
C LEU A 309 -4.20 26.73 16.44
N ARG A 310 -2.99 26.56 16.99
CA ARG A 310 -1.75 26.49 16.18
C ARG A 310 -1.74 25.27 15.27
N SER A 311 -2.16 24.11 15.78
CA SER A 311 -2.30 22.88 14.99
C SER A 311 -3.29 23.06 13.83
N PHE A 312 -4.41 23.76 14.07
CA PHE A 312 -5.40 24.08 13.03
C PHE A 312 -4.82 24.99 11.94
N LEU A 313 -4.02 25.98 12.36
CA LEU A 313 -3.33 26.90 11.45
C LEU A 313 -2.11 26.28 10.76
N ALA A 314 -1.51 25.23 11.31
CA ALA A 314 -0.42 24.50 10.68
C ALA A 314 -0.94 23.59 9.56
N ASN A 315 -2.20 23.19 9.62
CA ASN A 315 -2.83 22.26 8.69
C ASN A 315 -3.95 22.94 7.85
N ILE A 316 -3.57 23.97 7.07
CA ILE A 316 -4.49 24.83 6.28
C ILE A 316 -5.13 24.07 5.10
N GLU A 317 -4.68 22.86 4.77
CA GLU A 317 -5.25 22.07 3.67
C GLU A 317 -6.73 21.71 3.89
N TRP A 318 -7.23 21.82 5.12
CA TRP A 318 -8.61 21.49 5.49
C TRP A 318 -9.54 22.71 5.37
N LYS A 319 -10.77 22.47 4.88
CA LYS A 319 -11.74 23.55 4.68
C LYS A 319 -12.10 24.18 6.03
N TRP A 320 -11.83 25.48 6.19
CA TRP A 320 -12.18 26.29 7.36
C TRP A 320 -13.63 26.11 7.85
N LEU A 321 -14.55 25.80 6.94
CA LEU A 321 -15.94 25.48 7.26
C LEU A 321 -16.08 24.39 8.33
N PHE A 322 -15.21 23.36 8.33
CA PHE A 322 -15.25 22.27 9.32
C PHE A 322 -14.57 22.61 10.65
N LEU A 323 -13.82 23.72 10.72
CA LEU A 323 -13.14 24.15 11.95
C LEU A 323 -13.91 25.26 12.65
N SER A 324 -14.89 25.87 11.98
CA SER A 324 -15.45 27.15 12.41
C SER A 324 -16.20 27.08 13.74
N ASP A 325 -16.89 25.98 14.02
CA ASP A 325 -17.69 25.81 15.23
C ASP A 325 -16.83 25.51 16.45
N ILE A 326 -15.91 24.55 16.34
CA ILE A 326 -14.91 24.27 17.38
C ILE A 326 -14.00 25.47 17.66
N VAL A 327 -13.54 26.22 16.64
CA VAL A 327 -12.72 27.43 16.84
C VAL A 327 -13.53 28.50 17.57
N ARG A 328 -14.78 28.72 17.15
CA ARG A 328 -15.68 29.68 17.82
C ARG A 328 -15.90 29.28 19.28
N PHE A 329 -16.09 27.99 19.55
CA PHE A 329 -16.26 27.46 20.90
C PHE A 329 -15.01 27.71 21.77
N ILE A 330 -13.83 27.33 21.29
CA ILE A 330 -12.55 27.50 22.00
C ILE A 330 -12.26 28.97 22.31
N CYS A 331 -12.51 29.85 21.33
CA CYS A 331 -12.19 31.27 21.43
C CYS A 331 -13.24 32.09 22.19
N ARG A 332 -14.44 31.55 22.44
CA ARG A 332 -15.57 32.28 23.03
C ARG A 332 -15.16 32.98 24.33
N GLY A 333 -15.24 34.31 24.34
CA GLY A 333 -14.92 35.15 25.50
C GLY A 333 -13.42 35.37 25.77
N ARG A 334 -12.53 34.87 24.91
CA ARG A 334 -11.06 35.03 24.99
C ARG A 334 -10.43 35.36 23.64
N GLU A 335 -11.21 35.93 22.72
CA GLU A 335 -10.83 36.12 21.32
C GLU A 335 -9.56 36.97 21.18
N ALA A 336 -9.49 38.10 21.90
CA ALA A 336 -8.35 39.00 21.87
C ALA A 336 -7.06 38.35 22.42
N GLU A 337 -7.20 37.48 23.42
CA GLU A 337 -6.08 36.76 24.04
C GLU A 337 -5.48 35.75 23.05
N PHE A 338 -6.33 34.94 22.38
CA PHE A 338 -5.86 33.97 21.41
C PHE A 338 -5.27 34.64 20.17
N ILE A 339 -5.85 35.75 19.68
CA ILE A 339 -5.26 36.52 18.57
C ILE A 339 -3.85 36.99 18.93
N ALA A 340 -3.64 37.51 20.15
CA ALA A 340 -2.32 37.95 20.59
C ALA A 340 -1.31 36.78 20.68
N LYS A 341 -1.74 35.62 21.19
CA LYS A 341 -0.91 34.41 21.29
C LYS A 341 -0.56 33.80 19.92
N LEU A 342 -1.47 33.89 18.95
CA LEU A 342 -1.28 33.35 17.60
C LEU A 342 -0.54 34.32 16.68
N ALA A 343 -0.47 35.62 17.00
CA ALA A 343 0.15 36.63 16.15
C ALA A 343 1.61 36.33 15.80
N SER A 344 2.40 35.82 16.75
CA SER A 344 3.79 35.41 16.49
C SER A 344 3.86 34.22 15.54
N PHE A 345 3.02 33.19 15.77
CA PHE A 345 2.95 32.00 14.92
C PHE A 345 2.55 32.34 13.49
N ILE A 346 1.52 33.18 13.31
CA ILE A 346 1.06 33.63 11.98
C ILE A 346 2.17 34.42 11.28
N SER A 347 2.88 35.29 12.01
CA SER A 347 3.98 36.05 11.44
C SER A 347 5.11 35.15 10.94
N ASP A 348 5.44 34.10 11.70
CA ASP A 348 6.47 33.12 11.32
C ASP A 348 6.05 32.30 10.09
N GLN A 349 4.80 31.83 10.03
CA GLN A 349 4.25 31.09 8.88
C GLN A 349 4.23 31.93 7.59
N VAL A 350 3.81 33.20 7.67
CA VAL A 350 3.80 34.13 6.52
C VAL A 350 5.22 34.39 5.99
N ASN A 351 6.22 34.40 6.87
CA ASN A 351 7.61 34.56 6.47
C ASN A 351 8.14 33.31 5.74
N ILE A 352 7.76 32.10 6.17
CA ILE A 352 8.14 30.84 5.50
C ILE A 352 7.58 30.79 4.07
N VAL A 353 6.28 31.08 3.89
CA VAL A 353 5.64 31.11 2.55
C VAL A 353 6.28 32.15 1.62
N ARG A 354 6.76 33.27 2.15
CA ARG A 354 7.46 34.31 1.37
C ARG A 354 8.87 33.88 0.93
N VAL A 355 9.56 33.07 1.72
CA VAL A 355 10.92 32.59 1.39
C VAL A 355 10.86 31.51 0.29
N ASP A 356 9.89 30.60 0.35
CA ASP A 356 9.71 29.55 -0.67
C ASP A 356 9.13 30.08 -1.99
N GLY A 357 8.43 31.23 -1.96
CA GLY A 357 7.93 31.90 -3.17
C GLY A 357 9.00 32.66 -3.99
N PHE A 358 10.20 32.88 -3.44
CA PHE A 358 11.27 33.63 -4.11
C PHE A 358 12.44 32.77 -4.63
N SER A 359 12.40 31.45 -4.46
CA SER A 359 13.41 30.53 -5.00
C SER A 359 13.13 30.02 -6.43
N SER A 360 12.06 30.49 -7.08
CA SER A 360 11.71 30.13 -8.47
C SER A 360 11.74 31.31 -9.45
N SER A 361 12.87 32.00 -9.57
CA SER A 361 13.28 32.61 -10.85
C SER A 361 14.67 33.23 -10.71
N ASN A 362 15.66 32.65 -11.39
CA ASN A 362 16.62 33.37 -12.24
C ASN A 362 17.74 32.43 -12.71
N SER A 363 17.55 31.87 -13.90
CA SER A 363 18.63 31.71 -14.87
C SER A 363 18.04 31.42 -16.25
N LEU A 364 17.71 32.46 -17.00
CA LEU A 364 17.70 32.39 -18.46
C LEU A 364 19.16 32.54 -18.95
N PRO A 365 19.63 31.69 -19.87
CA PRO A 365 21.00 31.79 -20.38
C PRO A 365 21.11 32.91 -21.41
N ILE A 366 22.26 33.61 -21.37
CA ILE A 366 22.82 34.31 -22.52
C ILE A 366 23.47 33.28 -23.44
#